data_AF-K2HYR6-F1
#
_entry.id   AF-K2HYR6-F1
#
_cell.length_a   1.000
_cell.length_b   1.000
_cell.length_c   1.000
_cell.angle_alpha   90.00
_cell.angle_beta   90.00
_cell.angle_gamma   90.00
#
_symmetry.space_group_name_H-M   'P 1'
#
loop_
_entity.id
_entity.type
_entity.pdbx_description
1 polymer ?
#
loop_
_entity_poly.entity_id
_entity_poly.type
_entity_poly.pdbx_seq_one_letter_code
_entity_poly.pdbx_strand_id
1 'polypeptide(L)' 'MTMTSTGVKLIPAYAPPEDGKPRNAVDEKWMKLTNSARHYLSRRANTREDTVDESESRHRA' A
#
# COMPACT_ATOMS: atom_id res chain seq x y z
N MET A 1 24.26 14.15 -14.53
CA MET A 1 25.16 12.97 -14.53
C MET A 1 24.77 12.08 -13.37
N THR A 2 24.23 10.89 -13.64
CA THR A 2 23.96 9.87 -12.61
C THR A 2 25.16 8.93 -12.55
N MET A 3 25.91 8.99 -11.45
CA MET A 3 27.01 8.06 -11.15
C MET A 3 26.42 6.69 -10.80
N THR A 4 26.45 5.74 -11.72
CA THR A 4 26.17 4.32 -11.42
C THR A 4 27.40 3.71 -10.75
N SER A 5 27.51 3.92 -9.45
CA SER A 5 28.48 3.21 -8.61
C SER A 5 28.14 1.72 -8.60
N THR A 6 29.11 0.88 -8.93
CA THR A 6 29.11 -0.60 -8.88
C THR A 6 28.13 -1.29 -9.84
N GLY A 7 28.62 -2.21 -10.69
CA GLY A 7 27.92 -2.93 -11.77
C GLY A 7 26.75 -3.85 -11.37
N VAL A 8 25.91 -3.41 -10.45
CA VAL A 8 24.67 -4.05 -10.02
C VAL A 8 23.54 -3.57 -10.94
N LYS A 9 22.94 -4.49 -11.70
CA LYS A 9 21.73 -4.19 -12.46
C LYS A 9 20.61 -3.89 -11.46
N LEU A 10 20.00 -2.72 -11.58
CA LEU A 10 18.83 -2.36 -10.79
C LEU A 10 17.71 -3.37 -11.08
N ILE A 11 17.10 -3.87 -10.02
CA ILE A 11 15.89 -4.69 -10.14
C ILE A 11 14.78 -3.76 -10.60
N PRO A 12 14.11 -4.04 -11.73
CA PRO A 12 12.99 -3.24 -12.18
C PRO A 12 11.90 -3.20 -11.09
N ALA A 13 11.41 -2.00 -10.77
CA ALA A 13 10.26 -1.86 -9.89
C ALA A 13 9.03 -2.47 -10.55
N TYR A 14 8.22 -3.17 -9.76
CA TYR A 14 6.96 -3.74 -10.24
C TYR A 14 5.98 -2.61 -10.61
N ALA A 15 5.48 -2.62 -11.85
CA ALA A 15 4.44 -1.72 -12.33
C ALA A 15 3.16 -2.53 -12.64
N PRO A 16 2.03 -2.24 -11.96
CA PRO A 16 0.76 -2.89 -12.25
C PRO A 16 0.31 -2.63 -13.70
N PRO A 17 -0.42 -3.58 -14.34
CA PRO A 17 -0.99 -3.37 -15.67
C PRO A 17 -2.05 -2.26 -15.68
N GLU A 18 -2.07 -1.46 -16.75
CA GLU A 18 -3.02 -0.32 -16.89
C GLU A 18 -4.47 -0.78 -16.97
N ASP A 19 -4.73 -1.92 -17.61
CA ASP A 19 -6.06 -2.51 -17.75
C ASP A 19 -6.62 -3.10 -16.43
N GLY A 20 -5.82 -3.09 -15.36
CA GLY A 20 -6.20 -3.67 -14.07
C GLY A 20 -6.35 -5.20 -14.08
N LYS A 21 -5.94 -5.88 -15.16
CA LYS A 21 -5.96 -7.33 -15.30
C LYS A 21 -4.53 -7.89 -15.21
N PRO A 22 -4.28 -8.96 -14.43
CA PRO A 22 -2.95 -9.53 -14.33
C PRO A 22 -2.53 -10.15 -15.68
N ARG A 23 -1.31 -9.86 -16.13
CA ARG A 23 -0.75 -10.47 -17.36
C ARG A 23 -0.23 -11.88 -17.09
N ASN A 24 0.13 -12.18 -15.84
CA ASN A 24 0.67 -13.46 -15.39
C ASN A 24 0.41 -13.68 -13.88
N ALA A 25 0.82 -14.84 -13.36
CA ALA A 25 0.65 -15.20 -11.95
C ALA A 25 1.44 -14.31 -10.97
N VAL A 26 2.55 -13.73 -11.43
CA VAL A 26 3.34 -12.78 -10.63
C VAL A 26 2.55 -11.49 -10.43
N ASP A 27 1.98 -10.94 -11.50
CA ASP A 27 1.09 -9.77 -11.43
C ASP A 27 -0.09 -10.05 -10.51
N GLU A 28 -0.72 -11.22 -10.63
CA GLU A 28 -1.87 -11.58 -9.80
C GLU A 28 -1.51 -11.58 -8.31
N LYS A 29 -0.34 -12.13 -7.96
CA LYS A 29 0.16 -12.14 -6.58
C LYS A 29 0.47 -10.74 -6.08
N TRP A 30 1.15 -9.92 -6.88
CA TRP A 30 1.47 -8.54 -6.52
C TRP A 30 0.20 -7.70 -6.34
N MET A 31 -0.75 -7.82 -7.25
CA MET A 31 -2.04 -7.13 -7.17
C MET A 31 -2.82 -7.52 -5.91
N LYS A 32 -2.87 -8.82 -5.56
CA LYS A 32 -3.50 -9.30 -4.31
C LYS A 32 -2.83 -8.68 -3.08
N LEU A 33 -1.50 -8.68 -3.03
CA LEU A 33 -0.75 -8.09 -1.91
C LEU A 33 -1.03 -6.60 -1.75
N THR A 34 -1.02 -5.83 -2.84
CA THR A 34 -1.31 -4.39 -2.78
C THR A 34 -2.75 -4.12 -2.34
N ASN A 35 -3.72 -4.89 -2.83
CA ASN A 35 -5.12 -4.77 -2.39
C ASN A 35 -5.27 -5.07 -0.90
N SER A 36 -4.67 -6.16 -0.42
CA SER A 36 -4.68 -6.51 1.01
C SER A 36 -4.05 -5.41 1.88
N ALA A 37 -2.93 -4.83 1.44
CA ALA A 37 -2.28 -3.73 2.14
C ALA A 37 -3.19 -2.48 2.22
N ARG A 38 -3.87 -2.12 1.12
CA ARG A 38 -4.86 -1.04 1.13
C ARG A 38 -5.98 -1.31 2.13
N HIS A 39 -6.57 -2.51 2.12
CA HIS A 39 -7.63 -2.86 3.07
C HIS A 39 -7.17 -2.81 4.53
N TYR A 40 -5.94 -3.25 4.81
CA TYR A 40 -5.36 -3.12 6.14
C TYR A 40 -5.19 -1.66 6.58
N LEU A 41 -4.65 -0.81 5.70
CA LEU A 41 -4.48 0.62 5.97
C LEU A 41 -5.81 1.35 6.14
N SER A 42 -6.81 1.05 5.30
CA SER A 42 -8.17 1.61 5.44
C SER A 42 -8.80 1.22 6.77
N ARG A 43 -8.63 -0.02 7.24
CA ARG A 43 -9.09 -0.42 8.57
C ARG A 43 -8.39 0.38 9.68
N ARG A 44 -7.07 0.57 9.56
CA ARG A 44 -6.30 1.33 10.56
C ARG A 44 -6.66 2.82 10.57
N ALA A 45 -6.98 3.39 9.41
CA ALA A 45 -7.45 4.76 9.29
C ALA A 45 -8.78 4.92 10.02
N ASN A 46 -9.76 4.05 9.77
CA ASN A 46 -11.08 4.10 10.40
C ASN A 46 -11.02 3.89 11.92
N THR A 47 -10.18 2.97 12.42
CA THR A 47 -9.99 2.79 13.87
C THR A 47 -9.39 4.02 14.55
N ARG A 48 -8.74 4.91 13.82
CA ARG A 48 -8.21 6.16 14.38
C ARG A 48 -9.31 7.20 14.52
N GLU A 49 -10.20 7.32 13.54
CA GLU A 49 -11.38 8.19 13.59
C GLU A 49 -12.34 7.78 14.72
N ASP A 50 -12.65 6.47 14.85
CA ASP A 50 -13.54 5.96 15.90
C ASP A 50 -12.97 6.19 17.31
N THR A 51 -11.65 6.08 17.49
CA THR A 51 -11.00 6.36 18.80
C THR A 51 -10.88 7.85 19.11
N VAL A 52 -10.82 8.72 18.11
CA VAL A 52 -10.74 10.17 18.32
C VAL A 52 -12.11 10.72 18.74
N ASP A 53 -13.19 10.29 18.08
CA ASP A 53 -14.58 10.67 18.42
C ASP A 53 -14.98 10.23 19.83
N GLU A 54 -14.60 9.01 20.24
CA GLU A 54 -14.89 8.52 21.58
C GLU A 54 -13.99 9.16 22.66
N SER A 55 -12.74 9.51 22.32
CA SER A 55 -11.84 10.22 23.24
C SER A 55 -12.27 11.68 23.47
N GLU A 56 -12.74 12.39 22.44
CA GLU A 56 -13.30 13.74 22.58
C GLU A 56 -14.62 13.75 23.38
N SER A 57 -15.45 12.72 23.22
CA SER A 57 -16.72 12.59 23.96
C SER A 57 -16.51 12.40 25.46
N ARG A 58 -15.48 11.66 25.88
CA ARG A 58 -15.18 11.42 27.31
C ARG A 58 -14.52 12.61 28.02
N HIS A 59 -13.94 13.56 27.29
CA HIS A 59 -13.31 14.75 27.86
C HIS A 59 -14.25 15.94 28.03
N ARG A 60 -15.50 15.86 27.52
CA ARG A 60 -16.54 16.89 27.65
C ARG A 60 -17.67 16.56 28.63
N ALA A 61 -17.62 15.41 29.30
CA ALA A 61 -18.59 15.00 30.33
C ALA A 61 -18.14 15.37 31.75
#